data_AF-A0A9X5I6Q0-F1
#
_entry.id   AF-A0A9X5I6Q0-F1
#
_cell.length_a   1.000
_cell.length_b   1.000
_cell.length_c   1.000
_cell.angle_alpha   90.00
_cell.angle_beta   90.00
_cell.angle_gamma   90.00
#
_symmetry.space_group_name_H-M   'P 1'
#
loop_
_entity.id
_entity.type
_entity.pdbx_description
1 polymer ?
#
loop_
_entity_poly.entity_id
_entity_poly.type
_entity_poly.pdbx_seq_one_letter_code
_entity_poly.pdbx_strand_id
1 'polypeptide(L)'
;MRVDSNSGEASLYVAVVLFESSSSVPNDCPLYEECFILIQANSLEEAREKALLYSHQQECSYQNQDKDTITWTCKQIIDVNSVLYDDFGDITEIYARHFRNYEAYCQFEPFLSSEAL
;
A
#
# COMPACT_ATOMS: atom_id res chain seq x y z
N MET A 1 -3.41 26.91 1.22
CA MET A 1 -3.61 27.17 -0.22
C MET A 1 -2.25 27.60 -0.76
N ARG A 2 -1.51 26.70 -1.39
CA ARG A 2 -0.29 27.04 -2.12
C ARG A 2 -0.55 26.84 -3.60
N VAL A 3 0.07 27.74 -4.34
CA VAL A 3 -0.14 28.07 -5.74
C VAL A 3 0.56 27.03 -6.59
N ASP A 4 -0.18 26.49 -7.57
CA ASP A 4 0.32 25.60 -8.59
C ASP A 4 1.40 26.31 -9.42
N SER A 5 2.67 26.01 -9.15
CA SER A 5 3.76 26.34 -10.07
C SER A 5 3.85 25.24 -11.14
N ASN A 6 3.23 25.53 -12.27
CA ASN A 6 3.24 24.73 -13.48
C ASN A 6 4.63 24.77 -14.15
N SER A 7 5.42 23.71 -13.96
CA SER A 7 6.40 23.20 -14.93
C SER A 7 6.11 21.72 -15.08
N GLY A 8 6.12 21.18 -16.31
CA GLY A 8 5.74 19.79 -16.63
C GLY A 8 6.68 18.71 -16.08
N GLU A 9 7.10 18.83 -14.81
CA GLU A 9 7.78 17.81 -14.05
C GLU A 9 6.73 16.98 -13.32
N ALA A 10 6.83 15.66 -13.44
CA ALA A 10 5.90 14.75 -12.81
C ALA A 10 6.05 14.79 -11.28
N SER A 11 4.93 15.03 -10.58
CA SER A 11 4.81 15.06 -9.13
C SER A 11 4.91 13.67 -8.50
N LEU A 12 5.23 13.65 -7.21
CA LEU A 12 5.25 12.42 -6.41
C LEU A 12 3.93 12.21 -5.67
N TYR A 13 3.47 10.98 -5.71
CA TYR A 13 2.29 10.47 -5.05
C TYR A 13 2.66 9.23 -4.25
N VAL A 14 1.84 8.91 -3.27
CA VAL A 14 1.94 7.68 -2.48
C VAL A 14 0.61 6.93 -2.59
N ALA A 15 0.69 5.64 -2.87
CA ALA A 15 -0.44 4.73 -2.81
C ALA A 15 -0.28 3.79 -1.61
N VAL A 16 -1.37 3.59 -0.89
CA VAL A 16 -1.48 2.55 0.14
C VAL A 16 -2.27 1.40 -0.48
N VAL A 17 -1.64 0.24 -0.60
CA VAL A 17 -2.24 -0.95 -1.25
C VAL A 17 -2.24 -2.10 -0.27
N LEU A 18 -3.39 -2.74 -0.13
CA LEU A 18 -3.56 -3.95 0.65
C LEU A 18 -3.50 -5.16 -0.28
N PHE A 19 -2.56 -6.06 -0.01
CA PHE A 19 -2.48 -7.37 -0.64
C PHE A 19 -2.99 -8.45 0.30
N GLU A 20 -3.47 -9.54 -0.29
CA GLU A 20 -3.88 -10.76 0.40
C GLU A 20 -3.06 -11.94 -0.15
N SER A 21 -2.47 -12.70 0.75
CA SER A 21 -1.84 -14.00 0.51
C SER A 21 -2.76 -15.09 1.03
N SER A 22 -3.18 -16.00 0.15
CA SER A 22 -4.02 -17.14 0.52
C SER A 22 -3.39 -18.45 0.05
N SER A 23 -3.58 -19.52 0.83
CA SER A 23 -3.19 -20.87 0.43
C SER A 23 -4.35 -21.66 -0.17
N SER A 24 -4.04 -22.62 -1.05
CA SER A 24 -4.98 -23.64 -1.51
C SER A 24 -5.40 -24.64 -0.41
N VAL A 25 -4.76 -24.61 0.76
CA VAL A 25 -5.07 -25.50 1.89
C VAL A 25 -6.43 -25.12 2.52
N PRO A 26 -7.32 -26.10 2.77
CA PRO A 26 -8.59 -25.81 3.42
C PRO A 26 -8.42 -25.23 4.83
N ASN A 27 -9.18 -24.19 5.14
CA ASN A 27 -9.17 -23.46 6.42
C ASN A 27 -7.84 -22.75 6.75
N ASP A 28 -6.99 -22.50 5.75
CA ASP A 28 -5.86 -21.60 5.93
C ASP A 28 -6.36 -20.16 6.16
N CYS A 29 -5.69 -19.44 7.06
CA CYS A 29 -6.00 -18.05 7.35
C CYS A 29 -5.18 -17.15 6.42
N PRO A 30 -5.82 -16.30 5.59
CA PRO A 30 -5.08 -15.39 4.73
C PRO A 30 -4.19 -14.45 5.53
N LEU A 31 -3.02 -14.13 4.97
CA LEU A 31 -2.15 -13.07 5.46
C LEU A 31 -2.38 -11.82 4.64
N TYR A 32 -2.31 -10.66 5.30
CA TYR A 32 -2.51 -9.36 4.66
C TYR A 32 -1.24 -8.52 4.74
N GLU A 33 -0.90 -7.81 3.66
CA GLU A 33 0.23 -6.90 3.61
C GLU A 33 -0.22 -5.51 3.15
N GLU A 34 0.02 -4.48 3.96
CA GLU A 34 -0.19 -3.09 3.56
C GLU A 34 1.14 -2.51 3.04
N CYS A 35 1.21 -2.22 1.74
CA CYS A 35 2.36 -1.63 1.08
C CYS A 35 2.15 -0.12 0.86
N PHE A 36 3.23 0.64 0.99
CA PHE A 36 3.30 2.06 0.63
C PHE A 36 4.15 2.23 -0.61
N ILE A 37 3.54 2.65 -1.71
CA ILE A 37 4.19 2.70 -3.03
C ILE A 37 4.34 4.16 -3.45
N LEU A 38 5.58 4.57 -3.72
CA LEU A 38 5.87 5.88 -4.29
C LEU A 38 5.65 5.86 -5.81
N ILE A 39 4.89 6.83 -6.32
CA ILE A 39 4.47 6.90 -7.72
C ILE A 39 4.79 8.28 -8.27
N GLN A 40 5.51 8.33 -9.37
CA GLN A 40 5.67 9.56 -10.15
C GLN A 40 4.56 9.65 -11.21
N ALA A 41 3.80 10.75 -11.22
CA ALA A 41 2.69 10.98 -12.16
C ALA A 41 2.45 12.47 -12.41
N ASN A 42 1.73 12.82 -13.47
CA ASN A 42 1.38 14.22 -13.78
C ASN A 42 0.04 14.65 -13.15
N SER A 43 -0.70 13.72 -12.56
CA SER A 43 -1.97 13.96 -11.88
C SER A 43 -2.27 12.87 -10.87
N LEU A 44 -3.20 13.15 -9.96
CA LEU A 44 -3.67 12.16 -8.98
C LEU A 44 -4.41 11.01 -9.66
N GLU A 45 -5.14 11.31 -10.73
CA GLU A 45 -5.83 10.32 -11.57
C GLU A 45 -4.82 9.36 -12.22
N GLU A 46 -3.77 9.88 -12.84
CA GLU A 46 -2.70 9.05 -13.41
C GLU A 46 -1.98 8.23 -12.32
N ALA A 47 -1.77 8.80 -11.12
CA ALA A 47 -1.18 8.06 -10.01
C ALA A 47 -2.05 6.86 -9.58
N ARG A 48 -3.39 7.03 -9.55
CA ARG A 48 -4.33 5.93 -9.26
C ARG A 48 -4.28 4.84 -10.32
N GLU A 49 -4.25 5.22 -11.60
CA GLU A 49 -4.13 4.26 -12.70
C GLU A 49 -2.81 3.47 -12.62
N LYS A 50 -1.70 4.16 -12.33
CA LYS A 50 -0.39 3.53 -12.11
C LYS A 50 -0.39 2.60 -10.90
N ALA A 51 -1.00 3.00 -9.78
CA ALA A 51 -1.13 2.16 -8.59
C ALA A 51 -1.90 0.86 -8.91
N LEU A 52 -3.02 0.97 -9.64
CA LEU A 52 -3.83 -0.18 -10.05
C LEU A 52 -3.06 -1.12 -10.97
N LEU A 53 -2.42 -0.57 -12.00
CA LEU A 53 -1.63 -1.36 -12.94
C LEU A 53 -0.47 -2.08 -12.23
N TYR A 54 0.28 -1.37 -11.37
CA TYR A 54 1.35 -1.95 -10.56
C TYR A 54 0.82 -3.10 -9.69
N SER A 55 -0.30 -2.87 -8.99
CA SER A 55 -0.86 -3.85 -8.05
C SER A 55 -1.28 -5.13 -8.76
N HIS A 56 -1.90 -5.03 -9.93
CA HIS A 56 -2.23 -6.20 -10.76
C HIS A 56 -1.00 -6.92 -11.29
N GLN A 57 0.09 -6.20 -11.60
CA GLN A 57 1.35 -6.82 -12.03
C GLN A 57 2.04 -7.61 -10.91
N GLN A 58 1.76 -7.30 -9.64
CA GLN A 58 2.27 -8.06 -8.50
C GLN A 58 1.45 -9.33 -8.20
N GLU A 59 0.26 -9.47 -8.77
CA GLU A 59 -0.56 -10.67 -8.57
C GLU A 59 0.14 -11.89 -9.16
N CYS A 60 0.26 -12.95 -8.36
CA CYS A 60 0.92 -14.17 -8.78
C CYS A 60 0.46 -15.37 -7.97
N SER A 61 0.70 -16.56 -8.51
CA SER A 61 0.55 -17.81 -7.76
C SER A 61 1.82 -18.64 -7.91
N TYR A 62 2.25 -19.25 -6.81
CA TYR A 62 3.43 -20.10 -6.78
C TYR A 62 3.26 -21.25 -5.78
N GLN A 63 4.07 -22.30 -5.92
CA GLN A 63 4.11 -23.38 -4.93
C GLN A 63 5.13 -23.05 -3.85
N ASN A 64 4.72 -23.13 -2.58
CA ASN A 64 5.64 -23.02 -1.45
C ASN A 64 6.45 -24.33 -1.27
N GLN A 65 7.26 -24.41 -0.20
CA GLN A 65 8.09 -25.58 0.11
C GLN A 65 7.26 -26.84 0.38
N ASP A 66 6.03 -26.68 0.87
CA ASP A 66 5.09 -27.76 1.17
C ASP A 66 4.22 -28.18 -0.03
N LYS A 67 4.46 -27.56 -1.21
CA LYS A 67 3.71 -27.72 -2.47
C LYS A 67 2.29 -27.18 -2.44
N ASP A 68 1.96 -26.37 -1.45
CA ASP A 68 0.71 -25.62 -1.43
C ASP A 68 0.78 -24.48 -2.44
N THR A 69 -0.32 -24.23 -3.14
CA THR A 69 -0.41 -23.08 -4.03
C THR A 69 -0.72 -21.85 -3.20
N ILE A 70 0.24 -20.95 -3.09
CA ILE A 70 0.06 -19.61 -2.53
C ILE A 70 -0.37 -18.68 -3.64
N THR A 71 -1.42 -17.90 -3.41
CA THR A 71 -1.93 -16.89 -4.33
C THR A 71 -1.85 -15.52 -3.68
N TRP A 72 -1.06 -14.64 -4.30
CA TRP A 72 -0.92 -13.24 -3.93
C TRP A 72 -1.83 -12.39 -4.80
N THR A 73 -2.71 -11.61 -4.18
CA THR A 73 -3.72 -10.81 -4.90
C THR A 73 -3.78 -9.39 -4.37
N CYS A 74 -4.01 -8.42 -5.26
CA CYS A 74 -4.35 -7.06 -4.84
C CYS A 74 -5.76 -7.08 -4.24
N LYS A 75 -5.86 -6.91 -2.92
CA LYS A 75 -7.15 -6.87 -2.23
C LYS A 75 -7.85 -5.53 -2.46
N GLN A 76 -7.12 -4.44 -2.26
CA GLN A 76 -7.68 -3.09 -2.35
C GLN A 76 -6.59 -2.02 -2.47
N ILE A 77 -6.84 -0.98 -3.26
CA ILE A 77 -6.12 0.30 -3.14
C ILE A 77 -6.83 1.10 -2.03
N ILE A 78 -6.16 1.29 -0.90
CA ILE A 78 -6.71 1.92 0.31
C ILE A 78 -6.75 3.45 0.15
N ASP A 79 -5.65 4.03 -0.34
CA ASP A 79 -5.53 5.48 -0.53
C ASP A 79 -4.53 5.77 -1.66
N VAL A 80 -4.73 6.90 -2.34
CA VAL A 80 -3.73 7.48 -3.24
C VAL A 80 -3.76 8.98 -3.00
N ASN A 81 -2.62 9.55 -2.64
CA ASN A 81 -2.51 10.96 -2.29
C ASN A 81 -1.18 11.54 -2.78
N SER A 82 -1.09 12.87 -2.84
CA SER A 82 0.20 13.53 -3.05
C SER A 82 1.09 13.29 -1.84
N VAL A 83 2.41 13.22 -2.05
CA VAL A 83 3.34 13.24 -0.92
C VAL A 83 3.18 14.54 -0.13
N LEU A 84 3.45 14.51 1.18
CA LEU A 84 3.34 15.71 2.02
C LEU A 84 4.39 16.77 1.67
N TYR A 85 5.59 16.31 1.30
CA TYR A 85 6.71 17.14 0.87
C TYR A 85 7.41 16.47 -0.31
N ASP A 86 7.76 17.28 -1.31
CA ASP A 86 8.50 16.89 -2.53
C ASP A 86 10.00 17.22 -2.44
N ASP A 87 10.45 17.82 -1.33
CA ASP A 87 11.86 18.04 -0.97
C ASP A 87 12.28 17.06 0.14
N PHE A 88 13.20 16.15 -0.18
CA PHE A 88 13.67 15.11 0.73
C PHE A 88 14.97 15.55 1.42
N GLY A 89 14.88 15.84 2.73
CA GLY A 89 16.04 16.05 3.59
C GLY A 89 16.49 14.76 4.28
N ASP A 90 17.28 14.89 5.35
CA ASP A 90 17.74 13.75 6.16
C ASP A 90 16.57 12.94 6.75
N ILE A 91 15.48 13.62 7.10
CA ILE A 91 14.23 13.03 7.57
C ILE A 91 13.08 13.80 6.94
N THR A 92 12.23 13.11 6.18
CA THR A 92 11.02 13.69 5.58
C THR A 92 9.83 12.77 5.82
N GLU A 93 8.74 13.34 6.32
CA GLU A 93 7.45 12.66 6.42
C GLU A 93 6.80 12.62 5.03
N ILE A 94 6.65 11.44 4.42
CA ILE A 94 6.18 11.34 3.04
C ILE A 94 4.67 11.12 2.93
N TYR A 95 4.04 10.56 3.96
CA TYR A 95 2.64 10.20 4.01
C TYR A 95 2.15 10.13 5.46
N ALA A 96 0.91 10.55 5.69
CA ALA A 96 0.22 10.36 6.96
C ALA A 96 -1.28 10.16 6.72
N ARG A 97 -1.90 9.31 7.55
CA ARG A 97 -3.36 9.11 7.55
C ARG A 97 -3.94 9.39 8.92
N HIS A 98 -5.11 10.01 8.93
CA HIS A 98 -5.86 10.25 10.16
C HIS A 98 -6.89 9.15 10.36
N PHE A 99 -7.00 8.65 11.59
CA PHE A 99 -8.05 7.72 12.01
C PHE A 99 -8.60 8.15 13.37
N ARG A 100 -9.83 7.71 13.70
CA ARG A 100 -10.52 8.10 14.94
C ARG A 100 -10.61 6.98 15.97
N ASN A 101 -10.68 5.73 15.52
CA ASN A 101 -10.88 4.58 16.39
C ASN A 101 -9.52 3.99 16.80
N TYR A 102 -8.99 4.43 17.95
CA TYR A 102 -7.71 3.93 18.46
C TYR A 102 -7.78 2.46 18.92
N GLU A 103 -8.92 2.01 19.45
CA GLU A 103 -9.09 0.61 19.86
C GLU A 103 -8.97 -0.34 18.67
N ALA A 104 -9.59 0.01 17.53
CA ALA A 104 -9.43 -0.76 16.29
C ALA A 104 -7.99 -0.75 15.77
N TYR A 105 -7.25 0.36 15.94
CA TYR A 105 -5.83 0.41 15.56
C TYR A 105 -4.98 -0.54 16.41
N CYS A 106 -5.21 -0.62 17.72
CA CYS A 106 -4.52 -1.57 18.59
C CYS A 106 -4.82 -3.04 18.24
N GLN A 107 -6.01 -3.33 17.69
CA GLN A 107 -6.36 -4.67 17.20
C GLN A 107 -5.71 -4.99 15.85
N PHE A 108 -5.50 -3.98 15.00
CA PHE A 108 -4.86 -4.12 13.71
C PHE A 108 -3.34 -4.26 13.81
N GLU A 109 -2.70 -3.49 14.70
CA GLU A 109 -1.24 -3.35 14.79
C GLU A 109 -0.61 -4.47 15.63
N PRO A 110 0.11 -5.45 15.03
CA PRO A 110 0.67 -6.59 15.76
C PRO A 110 1.71 -6.20 16.80
N PHE A 111 2.37 -5.04 16.65
CA PHE A 111 3.33 -4.55 17.65
C PHE A 111 2.66 -3.94 18.90
N LEU A 112 1.35 -3.67 18.84
CA LEU A 112 0.56 -3.23 19.99
C LEU A 112 -0.22 -4.38 20.63
N SER A 113 -0.46 -5.45 19.89
CA SER A 113 -0.95 -6.71 20.40
C SER A 113 0.23 -7.65 20.76
N SER A 114 -0.03 -8.78 21.42
CA SER A 114 0.99 -9.81 21.67
C SER A 114 0.96 -10.90 20.59
N GLU A 115 0.53 -10.54 19.38
CA GLU A 115 0.33 -11.46 18.27
C GLU A 115 1.67 -11.77 17.58
N ALA A 116 1.90 -13.04 17.26
CA ALA A 116 3.08 -13.47 16.51
C ALA A 116 2.75 -13.48 15.01
N LEU A 117 3.65 -12.92 14.20
CA LEU A 117 3.63 -13.01 12.73
C LEU A 117 4.18 -14.36 12.26
#